data_AF-A0A804PUQ3-F1
#
_entry.id   AF-A0A804PUQ3-F1
#
_cell.length_a   1.000
_cell.length_b   1.000
_cell.length_c   1.000
_cell.angle_alpha   90.00
_cell.angle_beta   90.00
_cell.angle_gamma   90.00
#
_symmetry.space_group_name_H-M   'P 1'
#
loop_
_entity.id
_entity.type
_entity.pdbx_description
1 polymer ?
#
loop_
_entity_poly.entity_id
_entity_poly.type
_entity_poly.pdbx_seq_one_letter_code
_entity_poly.pdbx_strand_id
1 'polypeptide(L)'
;MSSLEEPLGLGDLPKLSINRLGRFDDDHITGKLVCTLQVLDMFSYTMSWGRLVVSVVFGRLGLNEEVQPNMDSKTKFSDVKVVDEAKAELEEIVHYLRDPKVALEEILYQFEEKLQAEREEAARKQEGLQAQLQAQQAALEENQSLLRQAQEEVNGMHTKFEETNALLRADLKLQKD
;
A
#
# COMPACT_ATOMS: atom_id res chain seq x y z
N MET A 1 23.76 -37.48 3.84
CA MET A 1 23.99 -36.39 4.80
C MET A 1 23.84 -35.09 4.06
N SER A 2 22.93 -34.23 4.55
CA SER A 2 22.94 -32.76 4.53
C SER A 2 21.50 -32.27 4.58
N SER A 3 20.91 -32.39 5.77
CA SER A 3 19.94 -31.43 6.25
C SER A 3 20.66 -30.09 6.40
N LEU A 4 20.13 -28.99 5.86
CA LEU A 4 20.39 -27.67 6.44
C LEU A 4 19.32 -26.65 6.01
N GLU A 5 18.36 -26.49 6.93
CA GLU A 5 17.74 -25.24 7.36
C GLU A 5 16.78 -24.52 6.39
N GLU A 6 15.50 -24.77 6.62
CA GLU A 6 14.44 -23.78 6.52
C GLU A 6 14.84 -22.48 7.24
N PRO A 7 14.73 -21.31 6.61
CA PRO A 7 14.80 -20.04 7.33
C PRO A 7 13.52 -19.85 8.14
N LEU A 8 13.61 -20.29 9.39
CA LEU A 8 13.08 -19.68 10.61
C LEU A 8 11.85 -18.78 10.41
N GLY A 9 10.70 -19.36 10.75
CA GLY A 9 9.47 -18.63 10.97
C GLY A 9 9.68 -17.53 11.99
N LEU A 10 9.69 -16.28 11.52
CA LEU A 10 9.53 -15.09 12.33
C LEU A 10 8.05 -14.93 12.71
N GLY A 11 7.47 -15.98 13.27
CA GLY A 11 6.18 -15.94 13.96
C GLY A 11 6.47 -15.58 15.40
N ASP A 12 6.61 -14.29 15.69
CA ASP A 12 6.36 -13.66 17.00
C ASP A 12 6.81 -12.19 16.95
N LEU A 13 6.08 -11.36 16.19
CA LEU A 13 6.01 -9.93 16.51
C LEU A 13 4.60 -9.63 17.02
N PRO A 14 4.44 -9.21 18.29
CA PRO A 14 3.14 -8.94 18.87
C PRO A 14 2.44 -7.83 18.09
N LYS A 15 1.20 -8.12 17.67
CA LYS A 15 0.26 -7.16 17.11
C LYS A 15 0.07 -6.04 18.13
N LEU A 16 0.83 -4.95 17.98
CA LEU A 16 0.59 -3.70 18.68
C LEU A 16 -0.77 -3.19 18.22
N SER A 17 -1.78 -3.54 19.01
CA SER A 17 -3.17 -3.13 18.85
C SER A 17 -3.28 -1.66 19.25
N ILE A 18 -3.22 -0.78 18.25
CA ILE A 18 -3.45 0.67 18.40
C ILE A 18 -4.96 0.98 18.59
N ASN A 19 -5.73 0.05 19.15
CA ASN A 19 -7.19 0.20 19.31
C ASN A 19 -7.60 0.80 20.67
N ARG A 20 -6.74 1.60 21.32
CA ARG A 20 -7.09 2.21 22.62
C ARG A 20 -6.56 3.61 22.90
N LEU A 21 -6.13 4.38 21.90
CA LEU A 21 -5.95 5.82 22.12
C LEU A 21 -7.26 6.53 21.81
N GLY A 22 -7.97 6.85 22.89
CA GLY A 22 -9.25 7.55 22.87
C GLY A 22 -9.15 8.90 22.16
N ARG A 23 -10.31 9.30 21.64
CA ARG A 23 -10.64 10.64 21.16
C ARG A 23 -10.07 11.68 22.13
N PHE A 24 -8.96 12.29 21.77
CA PHE A 24 -8.47 13.51 22.38
C PHE A 24 -8.75 14.61 21.37
N ASP A 25 -9.95 15.18 21.52
CA ASP A 25 -10.24 16.52 21.10
C ASP A 25 -9.24 17.50 21.77
N ASP A 26 -9.04 18.63 21.10
CA ASP A 26 -8.35 19.85 21.53
C ASP A 26 -6.87 20.07 21.11
N ASP A 27 -6.78 21.17 20.37
CA ASP A 27 -5.67 22.06 20.07
C ASP A 27 -4.54 21.63 19.13
N HIS A 28 -4.36 22.48 18.12
CA HIS A 28 -3.35 22.62 17.05
C HIS A 28 -1.90 22.16 17.36
N ILE A 29 -1.55 21.93 18.63
CA ILE A 29 -0.28 21.36 19.07
C ILE A 29 -0.25 19.83 18.94
N THR A 30 -1.35 19.14 19.27
CA THR A 30 -1.43 17.67 19.18
C THR A 30 -1.30 17.21 17.72
N GLY A 31 -1.96 17.92 16.80
CA GLY A 31 -1.85 17.66 15.36
C GLY A 31 -0.43 17.84 14.82
N LYS A 32 0.31 18.86 15.31
CA LYS A 32 1.72 19.05 14.95
C LYS A 32 2.59 17.91 15.45
N LEU A 33 2.40 17.46 16.69
CA LEU A 33 3.12 16.33 17.28
C LEU A 33 2.88 15.04 16.49
N VAL A 34 1.63 14.74 16.12
CA VAL A 34 1.30 13.57 15.29
C VAL A 34 1.95 13.67 13.91
N CYS A 35 1.88 14.83 13.25
CA CYS A 35 2.54 15.04 11.96
C CYS A 35 4.07 14.86 12.09
N THR A 36 4.69 15.40 13.14
CA THR A 36 6.14 15.23 13.34
C THR A 36 6.53 13.78 13.62
N LEU A 37 5.72 13.04 14.39
CA LEU A 37 5.97 11.62 14.62
C LEU A 37 5.80 10.81 13.33
N GLN A 38 4.80 11.12 12.50
CA GLN A 38 4.61 10.49 11.18
C GLN A 38 5.79 10.78 10.23
N VAL A 39 6.31 12.00 10.21
CA VAL A 39 7.48 12.36 9.40
C VAL A 39 8.72 11.61 9.89
N LEU A 40 8.91 11.46 11.21
CA LEU A 40 10.03 10.70 11.78
C LEU A 40 9.90 9.19 11.52
N ASP A 41 8.70 8.64 11.55
CA ASP A 41 8.43 7.23 11.23
C ASP A 41 8.71 6.96 9.75
N MET A 42 8.21 7.83 8.86
CA MET A 42 8.52 7.78 7.43
C MET A 42 10.03 7.92 7.19
N PHE A 43 10.71 8.84 7.86
CA PHE A 43 12.16 9.01 7.73
C PHE A 43 12.93 7.76 8.19
N SER A 44 12.54 7.16 9.30
CA SER A 44 13.13 5.91 9.80
C SER A 44 12.91 4.75 8.82
N TYR A 45 11.73 4.67 8.20
CA TYR A 45 11.41 3.67 7.19
C TYR A 45 12.28 3.85 5.94
N THR A 46 12.45 5.08 5.46
CA THR A 46 13.33 5.37 4.30
C THR A 46 14.80 5.06 4.59
N MET A 47 15.30 5.35 5.80
CA MET A 47 16.66 5.01 6.19
C MET A 47 16.86 3.50 6.33
N SER A 48 15.86 2.78 6.82
CA SER A 48 15.87 1.31 6.90
C SER A 48 15.89 0.68 5.51
N TRP A 49 15.03 1.17 4.59
CA TRP A 49 15.03 0.77 3.18
C TRP A 49 16.35 1.08 2.49
N GLY A 50 16.92 2.26 2.70
CA GLY A 50 18.23 2.64 2.16
C GLY A 50 19.34 1.68 2.61
N ARG A 51 19.33 1.28 3.89
CA ARG A 51 20.30 0.31 4.43
C ARG A 51 20.11 -1.09 3.85
N LEU A 52 18.86 -1.53 3.63
CA LEU A 52 18.56 -2.80 2.95
C LEU A 52 18.99 -2.79 1.48
N VAL A 53 18.72 -1.70 0.75
CA VAL A 53 19.15 -1.55 -0.65
C VAL A 53 20.67 -1.55 -0.75
N VAL A 54 21.37 -0.79 0.11
CA VAL A 54 22.84 -0.83 0.16
C VAL A 54 23.33 -2.24 0.49
N SER A 55 22.71 -2.94 1.44
CA SER A 55 23.12 -4.30 1.81
C SER A 55 22.82 -5.33 0.72
N VAL A 56 21.75 -5.19 -0.05
CA VAL A 56 21.46 -6.10 -1.19
C VAL A 56 22.39 -5.80 -2.35
N VAL A 57 22.65 -4.52 -2.65
CA VAL A 57 23.56 -4.11 -3.73
C VAL A 57 25.00 -4.49 -3.40
N PHE A 58 25.52 -4.12 -2.22
CA PHE A 58 26.87 -4.49 -1.76
C PHE A 58 26.99 -5.94 -1.31
N GLY A 59 25.92 -6.59 -0.85
CA GLY A 59 25.97 -7.99 -0.43
C GLY A 59 25.94 -8.96 -1.60
N ARG A 60 25.29 -8.60 -2.73
CA ARG A 60 25.40 -9.37 -3.98
C ARG A 60 26.61 -9.00 -4.82
N LEU A 61 27.19 -7.81 -4.63
CA LEU A 61 28.52 -7.49 -5.14
C LEU A 61 29.53 -8.03 -4.14
N GLY A 62 29.86 -9.32 -4.26
CA GLY A 62 30.87 -10.03 -3.47
C GLY A 62 32.28 -9.44 -3.60
N LEU A 63 32.46 -8.19 -3.19
CA LEU A 63 33.72 -7.47 -3.08
C LEU A 63 34.27 -7.60 -1.65
N ASN A 64 34.23 -8.81 -1.11
CA ASN A 64 35.11 -9.21 0.00
C ASN A 64 36.37 -9.90 -0.52
N GLU A 65 36.64 -9.80 -1.82
CA GLU A 65 37.96 -10.16 -2.31
C GLU A 65 38.88 -8.97 -2.03
N GLU A 66 39.40 -8.99 -0.80
CA GLU A 66 40.68 -8.42 -0.41
C GLU A 66 41.77 -9.09 -1.28
N VAL A 67 41.72 -8.86 -2.59
CA VAL A 67 42.77 -9.25 -3.53
C VAL A 67 43.86 -8.22 -3.32
N GLN A 68 44.75 -8.52 -2.39
CA GLN A 68 46.10 -7.99 -2.47
C GLN A 68 46.55 -8.18 -3.92
N PRO A 69 46.97 -7.12 -4.63
CA PRO A 69 47.39 -7.21 -6.02
C PRO A 69 48.69 -8.02 -6.06
N ASN A 70 48.58 -9.34 -6.13
CA ASN A 70 49.72 -10.17 -6.47
C ASN A 70 49.95 -9.97 -7.97
N MET A 71 50.85 -9.03 -8.29
CA MET A 71 51.13 -8.60 -9.66
C MET A 71 51.89 -9.64 -10.51
N ASP A 72 51.92 -10.91 -10.11
CA ASP A 72 52.67 -11.95 -10.80
C ASP A 72 51.74 -12.98 -11.47
N SER A 73 50.98 -12.55 -12.48
CA SER A 73 50.51 -13.50 -13.51
C SER A 73 50.73 -12.93 -14.92
N LYS A 74 51.94 -13.18 -15.36
CA LYS A 74 52.47 -12.93 -16.70
C LYS A 74 51.88 -13.94 -17.69
N THR A 75 50.65 -13.76 -18.17
CA THR A 75 50.06 -14.64 -19.21
C THR A 75 49.58 -13.86 -20.46
N LYS A 76 50.57 -13.56 -21.30
CA LYS A 76 50.63 -13.30 -22.75
C LYS A 76 49.36 -12.97 -23.56
N PHE A 77 49.52 -11.93 -24.39
CA PHE A 77 48.65 -11.38 -25.45
C PHE A 77 48.30 -12.38 -26.58
N SER A 78 47.26 -13.19 -26.43
CA SER A 78 46.67 -13.87 -27.60
C SER A 78 45.14 -14.04 -27.62
N ASP A 79 44.42 -13.62 -26.59
CA ASP A 79 42.95 -13.63 -26.63
C ASP A 79 42.41 -12.36 -27.30
N VAL A 80 42.70 -12.24 -28.60
CA VAL A 80 42.28 -11.13 -29.47
C VAL A 80 40.75 -10.97 -29.52
N LYS A 81 39.96 -11.96 -29.06
CA LYS A 81 38.48 -11.88 -28.99
C LYS A 81 37.92 -11.25 -27.71
N VAL A 82 38.63 -11.29 -26.58
CA VAL A 82 38.13 -10.70 -25.31
C VAL A 82 38.25 -9.18 -25.34
N VAL A 83 39.16 -8.65 -26.18
CA VAL A 83 39.32 -7.21 -26.39
C VAL A 83 38.09 -6.61 -27.07
N ASP A 84 37.41 -7.33 -27.96
CA ASP A 84 36.22 -6.82 -28.65
C ASP A 84 35.01 -6.69 -27.71
N GLU A 85 34.82 -7.65 -26.79
CA GLU A 85 33.77 -7.58 -25.77
C GLU A 85 34.04 -6.44 -24.78
N ALA A 86 35.29 -6.32 -24.29
CA ALA A 86 35.71 -5.21 -23.44
C ALA A 86 35.62 -3.85 -24.17
N LYS A 87 35.78 -3.84 -25.50
CA LYS A 87 35.61 -2.64 -26.33
C LYS A 87 34.13 -2.29 -26.52
N ALA A 88 33.23 -3.27 -26.62
CA ALA A 88 31.79 -3.01 -26.70
C ALA A 88 31.25 -2.40 -25.40
N GLU A 89 31.63 -2.95 -24.23
CA GLU A 89 31.29 -2.36 -22.92
C GLU A 89 31.90 -0.96 -22.77
N LEU A 90 33.13 -0.75 -23.24
CA LEU A 90 33.76 0.57 -23.22
C LEU A 90 33.09 1.54 -24.19
N GLU A 91 32.64 1.10 -25.36
CA GLU A 91 31.94 1.94 -26.34
C GLU A 91 30.55 2.35 -25.82
N GLU A 92 29.87 1.48 -25.09
CA GLU A 92 28.64 1.82 -24.35
C GLU A 92 28.93 2.95 -23.32
N ILE A 93 29.95 2.79 -22.48
CA ILE A 93 30.34 3.83 -21.49
C ILE A 93 30.80 5.13 -22.17
N VAL A 94 31.58 5.04 -23.25
CA VAL A 94 32.06 6.20 -24.02
C VAL A 94 30.89 6.92 -24.69
N HIS A 95 29.86 6.19 -25.15
CA HIS A 95 28.68 6.83 -25.72
C HIS A 95 27.89 7.61 -24.67
N TYR A 96 27.70 7.07 -23.47
CA TYR A 96 27.10 7.79 -22.34
C TYR A 96 27.91 9.04 -21.93
N LEU A 97 29.25 9.00 -22.07
CA LEU A 97 30.15 10.12 -21.78
C LEU A 97 30.20 11.17 -22.90
N ARG A 98 29.87 10.83 -24.15
CA ARG A 98 30.00 11.73 -25.29
C ARG A 98 28.99 12.88 -25.22
N ASP A 99 27.75 12.59 -24.81
CA ASP A 99 26.69 13.58 -24.67
C ASP A 99 25.82 13.29 -23.42
N PRO A 100 26.37 13.47 -22.20
CA PRO A 100 25.64 13.17 -20.96
C PRO A 100 24.38 14.02 -20.81
N LYS A 101 24.32 15.18 -21.47
CA LYS A 101 23.14 16.05 -21.45
C LYS A 101 21.94 15.42 -22.14
N VAL A 102 22.15 14.78 -23.30
CA VAL A 102 21.06 14.15 -24.06
C VAL A 102 20.54 12.92 -23.31
N ALA A 103 21.44 12.10 -22.77
CA ALA A 103 21.06 10.97 -21.93
C ALA A 103 20.29 11.42 -20.67
N LEU A 104 20.70 12.54 -20.05
CA LEU A 104 20.00 13.10 -18.91
C LEU A 104 18.61 13.62 -19.30
N GLU A 105 18.47 14.29 -20.45
CA GLU A 105 17.19 14.76 -20.97
C GLU A 105 16.22 13.60 -21.26
N GLU A 106 16.71 12.48 -21.82
CA GLU A 106 15.91 11.28 -22.03
C GLU A 106 15.46 10.64 -20.71
N ILE A 107 16.35 10.55 -19.72
CA ILE A 107 16.04 10.04 -18.38
C ILE A 107 15.03 10.95 -17.67
N LEU A 108 15.19 12.28 -17.80
CA LEU A 108 14.25 13.25 -17.23
C LEU A 108 12.88 13.15 -17.89
N TYR A 109 12.82 13.03 -19.21
CA TYR A 109 11.57 12.85 -19.95
C TYR A 109 10.86 11.55 -19.53
N GLN A 110 11.60 10.44 -19.46
CA GLN A 110 11.09 9.15 -18.99
C GLN A 110 10.61 9.20 -17.53
N PHE A 111 11.32 9.93 -16.66
CA PHE A 111 10.93 10.09 -15.28
C PHE A 111 9.67 10.94 -15.15
N GLU A 112 9.57 12.03 -15.91
CA GLU A 112 8.39 12.89 -15.92
C GLU A 112 7.16 12.16 -16.47
N GLU A 113 7.30 11.36 -17.53
CA GLU A 113 6.25 10.49 -18.04
C GLU A 113 5.80 9.46 -16.99
N LYS A 114 6.73 8.75 -16.35
CA LYS A 114 6.40 7.79 -15.28
C LYS A 114 5.72 8.46 -14.10
N LEU A 115 6.16 9.65 -13.71
CA LEU A 115 5.58 10.41 -12.61
C LEU A 115 4.18 10.94 -12.96
N GLN A 116 3.94 11.31 -14.22
CA GLN A 116 2.59 11.64 -14.71
C GLN A 116 1.69 10.41 -14.72
N ALA A 117 2.16 9.28 -15.24
CA ALA A 117 1.42 8.02 -15.24
C ALA A 117 1.07 7.56 -13.81
N GLU A 118 2.01 7.65 -12.87
CA GLU A 118 1.78 7.32 -11.46
C GLU A 118 0.79 8.29 -10.80
N ARG A 119 0.86 9.58 -11.11
CA ARG A 119 -0.13 10.57 -10.63
C ARG A 119 -1.52 10.30 -11.19
N GLU A 120 -1.63 9.94 -12.46
CA GLU A 120 -2.89 9.57 -13.08
C GLU A 120 -3.43 8.28 -12.47
N GLU A 121 -2.59 7.26 -12.26
CA GLU A 121 -2.99 6.02 -11.61
C GLU A 121 -3.45 6.26 -10.15
N ALA A 122 -2.75 7.11 -9.41
CA ALA A 122 -3.13 7.51 -8.05
C ALA A 122 -4.45 8.28 -8.03
N ALA A 123 -4.64 9.22 -8.97
CA ALA A 123 -5.89 9.96 -9.13
C ALA A 123 -7.06 9.02 -9.48
N ARG A 124 -6.85 8.08 -10.40
CA ARG A 124 -7.87 7.08 -10.79
C ARG A 124 -8.22 6.14 -9.64
N LYS A 125 -7.25 5.71 -8.84
CA LYS A 125 -7.50 4.92 -7.62
C LYS A 125 -8.24 5.74 -6.57
N GLN A 126 -7.88 7.00 -6.39
CA GLN A 126 -8.55 7.90 -5.46
C GLN A 126 -10.01 8.15 -5.88
N GLU A 127 -10.25 8.44 -7.15
CA GLU A 127 -11.59 8.58 -7.73
C GLU A 127 -12.41 7.29 -7.59
N GLY A 128 -11.78 6.13 -7.87
CA GLY A 128 -12.44 4.82 -7.73
C GLY A 128 -12.84 4.50 -6.29
N LEU A 129 -11.95 4.77 -5.33
CA LEU A 129 -12.24 4.60 -3.90
C LEU A 129 -13.29 5.61 -3.42
N GLN A 130 -13.22 6.86 -3.87
CA GLN A 130 -14.20 7.88 -3.54
C GLN A 130 -15.60 7.53 -4.09
N ALA A 131 -15.67 7.06 -5.34
CA ALA A 131 -16.91 6.58 -5.94
C ALA A 131 -17.45 5.35 -5.19
N GLN A 132 -16.59 4.44 -4.76
CA GLN A 132 -17.01 3.27 -3.96
C GLN A 132 -17.54 3.68 -2.59
N LEU A 133 -16.90 4.64 -1.91
CA LEU A 133 -17.38 5.19 -0.64
C LEU A 133 -18.73 5.87 -0.81
N GLN A 134 -18.90 6.68 -1.85
CA GLN A 134 -20.17 7.35 -2.14
C GLN A 134 -21.28 6.34 -2.47
N ALA A 135 -20.97 5.29 -3.24
CA ALA A 135 -21.92 4.21 -3.54
C ALA A 135 -22.31 3.42 -2.28
N GLN A 136 -21.35 3.11 -1.40
CA GLN A 136 -21.65 2.46 -0.12
C GLN A 136 -22.51 3.36 0.79
N GLN A 137 -22.25 4.65 0.81
CA GLN A 137 -23.05 5.60 1.58
C GLN A 137 -24.49 5.68 1.06
N ALA A 138 -24.67 5.78 -0.25
CA ALA A 138 -26.00 5.76 -0.87
C ALA A 138 -26.78 4.47 -0.57
N ALA A 139 -26.12 3.31 -0.68
CA ALA A 139 -26.73 2.02 -0.35
C ALA A 139 -27.08 1.89 1.15
N LEU A 140 -26.27 2.47 2.04
CA LEU A 140 -26.55 2.49 3.47
C LEU A 140 -27.78 3.36 3.80
N GLU A 141 -27.85 4.55 3.20
CA GLU A 141 -28.98 5.48 3.37
C GLU A 141 -30.29 4.86 2.82
N GLU A 142 -30.23 4.18 1.67
CA GLU A 142 -31.37 3.46 1.10
C GLU A 142 -31.86 2.35 2.04
N ASN A 143 -30.95 1.52 2.57
CA ASN A 143 -31.29 0.47 3.52
C ASN A 143 -31.92 1.04 4.81
N GLN A 144 -31.46 2.19 5.29
CA GLN A 144 -32.08 2.86 6.44
C GLN A 144 -33.50 3.34 6.12
N SER A 145 -33.73 3.89 4.94
CA SER A 145 -35.08 4.27 4.49
C SER A 145 -36.02 3.06 4.38
N LEU A 146 -35.55 1.95 3.83
CA LEU A 146 -36.32 0.71 3.70
C LEU A 146 -36.69 0.13 5.08
N LEU A 147 -35.75 0.12 6.03
CA LEU A 147 -36.02 -0.32 7.40
C LEU A 147 -37.06 0.56 8.08
N ARG A 148 -36.98 1.88 7.90
CA ARG A 148 -37.97 2.81 8.44
C ARG A 148 -39.35 2.55 7.84
N GLN A 149 -39.44 2.40 6.53
CA GLN A 149 -40.69 2.10 5.83
C GLN A 149 -41.29 0.77 6.31
N ALA A 150 -40.48 -0.28 6.41
CA ALA A 150 -40.93 -1.58 6.91
C ALA A 150 -41.42 -1.49 8.36
N GLN A 151 -40.75 -0.71 9.22
CA GLN A 151 -41.20 -0.47 10.58
C GLN A 151 -42.54 0.28 10.64
N GLU A 152 -42.72 1.30 9.79
CA GLU A 152 -43.99 2.03 9.66
C GLU A 152 -45.11 1.11 9.15
N GLU A 153 -44.83 0.23 8.20
CA GLU A 153 -45.78 -0.77 7.70
C GLU A 153 -46.16 -1.80 8.77
N VAL A 154 -45.18 -2.34 9.50
CA VAL A 154 -45.42 -3.27 10.62
C VAL A 154 -46.23 -2.61 11.72
N ASN A 155 -45.91 -1.36 12.08
CA ASN A 155 -46.68 -0.60 13.06
C ASN A 155 -48.13 -0.38 12.58
N GLY A 156 -48.33 -0.02 11.32
CA GLY A 156 -49.66 0.14 10.73
C GLY A 156 -50.45 -1.16 10.63
N MET A 157 -49.79 -2.30 10.39
CA MET A 157 -50.42 -3.62 10.46
C MET A 157 -50.80 -3.99 11.89
N HIS A 158 -49.92 -3.71 12.86
CA HIS A 158 -50.18 -3.98 14.27
C HIS A 158 -51.40 -3.20 14.78
N THR A 159 -51.56 -1.92 14.41
CA THR A 159 -52.75 -1.14 14.81
C THR A 159 -54.03 -1.73 14.21
N LYS A 160 -54.04 -2.09 12.93
CA LYS A 160 -55.18 -2.76 12.28
C LYS A 160 -55.50 -4.11 12.92
N PHE A 161 -54.47 -4.86 13.31
CA PHE A 161 -54.63 -6.12 14.00
C PHE A 161 -55.28 -5.93 15.38
N GLU A 162 -54.86 -4.93 16.16
CA GLU A 162 -55.47 -4.59 17.45
C GLU A 162 -56.94 -4.15 17.30
N GLU A 163 -57.25 -3.31 16.30
CA GLU A 163 -58.63 -2.92 15.99
C GLU A 163 -59.50 -4.13 15.65
N THR A 164 -58.99 -5.03 14.80
CA THR A 164 -59.68 -6.26 14.41
C THR A 164 -59.90 -7.18 15.60
N ASN A 165 -58.89 -7.35 16.46
CA ASN A 165 -58.96 -8.17 17.66
C ASN A 165 -59.95 -7.57 18.69
N ALA A 166 -59.99 -6.24 18.81
CA ALA A 166 -61.00 -5.54 19.62
C ALA A 166 -62.43 -5.77 19.11
N LEU A 167 -62.63 -5.73 17.79
CA LEU A 167 -63.93 -6.00 17.17
C LEU A 167 -64.38 -7.47 17.40
N LEU A 168 -63.47 -8.43 17.22
CA LEU A 168 -63.71 -9.85 17.51
C LEU A 168 -64.11 -10.07 18.98
N ARG A 169 -63.44 -9.39 19.92
CA ARG A 169 -63.80 -9.45 21.35
C ARG A 169 -65.18 -8.85 21.64
N ALA A 170 -65.58 -7.81 20.93
CA ALA A 170 -66.91 -7.21 21.05
C ALA A 170 -67.99 -8.14 20.51
N ASP A 171 -67.77 -8.75 19.35
CA ASP A 171 -68.71 -9.71 18.74
C ASP A 171 -68.90 -10.96 19.62
N LEU A 172 -67.81 -11.50 20.19
CA LEU A 172 -67.88 -12.60 21.15
C LEU A 172 -68.63 -12.28 22.44
N LYS A 173 -68.68 -11.01 22.86
CA LYS A 173 -69.49 -10.60 24.02
C LYS A 173 -70.97 -10.57 23.64
N LEU A 174 -71.31 -10.05 22.46
CA LEU A 174 -72.69 -10.02 21.97
C LEU A 174 -73.30 -11.40 21.74
N GLN A 175 -72.50 -12.42 21.39
CA GLN A 175 -73.01 -13.80 21.27
C GLN A 175 -73.31 -14.49 22.61
N LYS A 176 -72.83 -13.94 23.74
CA LYS A 176 -73.06 -14.49 25.09
C LYS A 176 -74.23 -13.85 25.82
N ASP A 177 -74.68 -12.68 25.37
CA ASP A 177 -75.87 -11.97 25.87
C ASP A 177 -77.12 -12.44 25.09
#